data_AF-A0A7X9GGS9-F1
#
_entry.id   AF-A0A7X9GGS9-F1
#
_cell.length_a   1.000
_cell.length_b   1.000
_cell.length_c   1.000
_cell.angle_alpha   90.00
_cell.angle_beta   90.00
_cell.angle_gamma   90.00
#
_symmetry.space_group_name_H-M   'P 1'
#
loop_
_entity.id
_entity.type
_entity.pdbx_description
1 polymer ?
#
loop_
_entity_poly.entity_id
_entity_poly.type
_entity_poly.pdbx_seq_one_letter_code
_entity_poly.pdbx_strand_id
1 'polypeptide(L)'
;FTAIIEAAIQYNIPLEVNGQGFIKGKVKGEKGMRDPYPYDAFWNLVAEKNIPVLCNSDAHFPENLVDGLHLARDYAKKMGLEIIEKLNFKNKKLL
;
A
#
# COMPACT_ATOMS: atom_id res chain seq x y z
N PHE A 1 2.61 -5.74 13.44
CA PHE A 1 2.43 -4.61 12.51
C PHE A 1 3.14 -3.34 12.96
N THR A 2 3.11 -3.00 14.25
CA THR A 2 3.61 -1.72 14.77
C THR A 2 5.07 -1.42 14.41
N ALA A 3 5.98 -2.39 14.51
CA ALA A 3 7.39 -2.17 14.17
C ALA A 3 7.63 -1.66 12.73
N ILE A 4 6.83 -2.09 11.75
CA ILE A 4 6.94 -1.63 10.36
C ILE A 4 6.45 -0.17 10.25
N ILE A 5 5.33 0.14 10.90
CA ILE A 5 4.71 1.47 10.91
C ILE A 5 5.64 2.47 11.63
N GLU A 6 6.20 2.07 12.76
CA GLU A 6 7.16 2.85 13.54
C GLU A 6 8.43 3.13 12.75
N ALA A 7 8.97 2.12 12.05
CA ALA A 7 10.12 2.31 11.17
C ALA A 7 9.81 3.26 10.01
N ALA A 8 8.65 3.12 9.37
CA ALA A 8 8.21 4.00 8.28
C ALA A 8 8.14 5.47 8.75
N ILE A 9 7.61 5.72 9.94
CA ILE A 9 7.59 7.06 10.56
C ILE A 9 9.01 7.53 10.86
N GLN A 10 9.80 6.73 11.58
CA GLN A 10 11.15 7.09 12.03
C GLN A 10 12.07 7.48 10.86
N TYR A 11 11.98 6.74 9.75
CA TYR A 11 12.84 6.95 8.60
C TYR A 11 12.17 7.78 7.49
N ASN A 12 10.95 8.27 7.72
CA ASN A 12 10.16 9.03 6.74
C ASN A 12 10.07 8.29 5.38
N ILE A 13 9.71 7.01 5.45
CA ILE A 13 9.56 6.12 4.29
C ILE A 13 8.06 5.90 4.06
N PRO A 14 7.53 6.24 2.87
CA PRO A 14 6.15 5.94 2.54
C PRO A 14 5.93 4.44 2.36
N LEU A 15 4.70 3.98 2.62
CA LEU A 15 4.31 2.58 2.45
C LEU A 15 3.60 2.37 1.11
N GLU A 16 3.82 1.21 0.48
CA GLU A 16 3.19 0.89 -0.80
C GLU A 16 1.86 0.13 -0.59
N VAL A 17 0.78 0.63 -1.22
CA VAL A 17 -0.44 -0.15 -1.44
C VAL A 17 -0.29 -0.86 -2.78
N ASN A 18 -0.16 -2.18 -2.73
CA ASN A 18 0.12 -3.01 -3.90
C ASN A 18 -1.17 -3.56 -4.54
N GLY A 19 -1.40 -3.17 -5.81
CA GLY A 19 -2.56 -3.50 -6.62
C GLY A 19 -2.65 -4.96 -7.08
N GLN A 20 -1.50 -5.61 -7.29
CA GLN A 20 -1.43 -7.00 -7.75
C GLN A 20 -2.06 -7.98 -6.74
N GLY A 21 -2.13 -7.58 -5.47
CA GLY A 21 -2.74 -8.38 -4.40
C GLY A 21 -4.23 -8.62 -4.61
N PHE A 22 -4.94 -7.62 -5.14
CA PHE A 22 -6.34 -7.75 -5.49
C PHE A 22 -6.54 -8.66 -6.72
N ILE A 23 -5.63 -8.58 -7.70
CA ILE A 23 -5.70 -9.36 -8.94
C ILE A 23 -5.45 -10.86 -8.69
N LYS A 24 -4.57 -11.20 -7.74
CA LYS A 24 -4.21 -12.59 -7.41
C LYS A 24 -5.38 -13.44 -6.88
N GLY A 25 -6.52 -12.80 -6.56
CA GLY A 25 -7.70 -13.47 -6.05
C GLY A 25 -7.63 -13.72 -4.55
N LYS A 26 -8.78 -14.06 -3.96
CA LYS A 26 -8.93 -14.16 -2.50
C LYS A 26 -8.21 -15.40 -1.93
N VAL A 27 -7.70 -15.26 -0.71
CA VAL A 27 -7.12 -16.33 0.11
C VAL A 27 -7.92 -16.53 1.40
N LYS A 28 -7.83 -17.71 1.99
CA LYS A 28 -8.46 -18.01 3.28
C LYS A 28 -7.72 -17.28 4.41
N GLY A 29 -8.43 -16.42 5.12
CA GLY A 29 -7.99 -15.80 6.37
C GLY A 29 -8.77 -16.29 7.58
N GLU A 30 -8.42 -15.79 8.76
CA GLU A 30 -9.04 -16.17 10.04
C GLU A 30 -10.55 -15.85 10.10
N LYS A 31 -10.98 -14.77 9.42
CA LYS A 31 -12.37 -14.29 9.39
C LYS A 31 -13.10 -14.60 8.07
N GLY A 32 -12.55 -15.50 7.25
CA GLY A 32 -13.07 -15.83 5.93
C GLY A 32 -12.13 -15.40 4.80
N MET A 33 -12.67 -15.29 3.58
CA MET A 33 -11.88 -14.96 2.41
C MET A 33 -11.47 -13.48 2.41
N ARG A 34 -10.22 -13.20 2.07
CA ARG A 34 -9.66 -11.84 1.98
C ARG A 34 -8.68 -11.72 0.82
N ASP A 35 -8.32 -10.52 0.40
CA ASP A 35 -7.17 -10.35 -0.50
C ASP A 35 -5.88 -10.80 0.20
N PRO A 36 -4.92 -11.41 -0.53
CA PRO A 36 -3.59 -11.72 -0.01
C PRO A 36 -2.91 -10.49 0.61
N TYR A 37 -3.03 -9.37 -0.09
CA TYR A 37 -2.71 -8.02 0.35
C TYR A 37 -3.56 -7.05 -0.49
N PRO A 38 -3.84 -5.84 0.01
CA PRO A 38 -3.55 -5.33 1.35
C PRO A 38 -4.29 -6.08 2.48
N TYR A 39 -3.74 -6.03 3.70
CA TYR A 39 -4.38 -6.60 4.89
C TYR A 39 -5.02 -5.48 5.73
N ASP A 40 -6.35 -5.44 5.79
CA ASP A 40 -7.10 -4.31 6.36
C ASP A 40 -6.69 -3.92 7.78
N ALA A 41 -6.38 -4.89 8.64
CA ALA A 41 -5.95 -4.59 10.01
C ALA A 41 -4.62 -3.81 10.06
N PHE A 42 -3.71 -4.04 9.10
CA PHE A 42 -2.48 -3.26 8.99
C PHE A 42 -2.79 -1.83 8.53
N TRP A 43 -3.60 -1.68 7.48
CA TRP A 43 -3.87 -0.37 6.88
C TRP A 43 -4.78 0.53 7.73
N ASN A 44 -5.65 -0.04 8.56
CA ASN A 44 -6.36 0.73 9.59
C ASN A 44 -5.37 1.42 10.56
N LEU A 45 -4.33 0.71 11.00
CA LEU A 45 -3.29 1.30 11.85
C LEU A 45 -2.47 2.37 11.11
N VAL A 46 -2.23 2.19 9.81
CA VAL A 46 -1.54 3.20 8.99
C VAL A 46 -2.38 4.47 8.85
N ALA A 47 -3.69 4.34 8.62
CA ALA A 47 -4.62 5.46 8.51
C ALA A 47 -4.62 6.33 9.77
N GLU A 48 -4.56 5.72 10.96
CA GLU A 48 -4.48 6.43 12.24
C GLU A 48 -3.19 7.25 12.42
N LYS A 49 -2.13 6.93 11.67
CA LYS A 49 -0.79 7.53 11.83
C LYS A 49 -0.45 8.56 10.75
N ASN A 50 -1.32 8.78 9.77
CA ASN A 50 -1.09 9.69 8.64
C ASN A 50 0.28 9.48 7.97
N ILE A 51 0.66 8.21 7.75
CA ILE A 51 1.89 7.90 7.00
C ILE A 51 1.55 8.05 5.51
N PRO A 52 2.39 8.75 4.72
CA PRO A 52 2.19 8.83 3.28
C PRO A 52 2.24 7.45 2.62
N VAL A 53 1.35 7.21 1.67
CA VAL A 53 1.26 5.95 0.93
C VAL A 53 1.40 6.16 -0.56
N LEU A 54 2.01 5.20 -1.24
CA LEU A 54 2.13 5.20 -2.70
C LEU A 54 1.35 4.01 -3.25
N CYS A 55 0.48 4.26 -4.21
CA CYS A 55 -0.30 3.21 -4.88
C CYS A 55 0.46 2.72 -6.11
N ASN A 56 0.62 1.41 -6.25
CA ASN A 56 1.30 0.82 -7.39
C ASN A 56 0.51 -0.38 -7.90
N SER A 57 0.60 -0.65 -9.20
CA SER A 57 -0.02 -1.83 -9.81
C SER A 57 0.70 -3.13 -9.45
N ASP A 58 2.04 -3.08 -9.32
CA ASP A 58 2.92 -4.27 -9.29
C ASP A 58 2.56 -5.29 -10.39
N ALA A 59 2.17 -4.77 -11.56
CA ALA A 59 1.67 -5.57 -12.65
C ALA A 59 2.79 -6.39 -13.27
N HIS A 60 2.60 -7.71 -13.32
CA HIS A 60 3.50 -8.64 -13.99
C HIS A 60 3.13 -8.86 -15.47
N PHE A 61 1.96 -8.36 -15.87
CA PHE A 61 1.44 -8.41 -17.24
C PHE A 61 0.84 -7.05 -17.62
N PRO A 62 1.02 -6.57 -18.87
CA PRO A 62 0.57 -5.23 -19.28
C PRO A 62 -0.92 -4.96 -19.05
N GLU A 63 -1.78 -5.98 -19.25
CA GLU A 63 -3.23 -5.89 -19.04
C GLU A 63 -3.62 -5.55 -17.59
N ASN A 64 -2.77 -5.88 -16.62
CA ASN A 64 -3.03 -5.65 -15.20
C ASN A 64 -2.56 -4.28 -14.69
N LEU A 65 -1.85 -3.50 -15.54
CA LEU A 65 -1.22 -2.25 -15.14
C LEU A 65 -2.24 -1.22 -14.63
N VAL A 66 -3.29 -0.97 -15.42
CA VAL A 66 -4.29 0.06 -15.16
C VAL A 66 -5.21 -0.39 -14.01
N ASP A 67 -5.73 -1.61 -14.09
CA ASP A 67 -6.65 -2.15 -13.10
C ASP A 67 -5.99 -2.29 -11.73
N GLY A 68 -4.76 -2.80 -11.65
CA GLY A 68 -4.01 -2.89 -10.39
C GLY A 68 -3.81 -1.53 -9.74
N LEU A 69 -3.46 -0.50 -10.53
CA LEU A 69 -3.29 0.86 -10.02
C LEU A 69 -4.61 1.46 -9.49
N HIS A 70 -5.72 1.23 -10.20
CA HIS A 70 -7.04 1.69 -9.76
C HIS A 70 -7.47 1.01 -8.48
N LEU A 71 -7.33 -0.32 -8.38
CA LEU A 71 -7.67 -1.09 -7.19
C LEU A 71 -6.87 -0.60 -5.96
N ALA A 72 -5.56 -0.36 -6.11
CA ALA A 72 -4.74 0.20 -5.05
C ALA A 72 -5.21 1.60 -4.61
N ARG A 73 -5.48 2.51 -5.56
CA ARG A 73 -5.96 3.86 -5.24
C ARG A 73 -7.32 3.87 -4.59
N ASP A 74 -8.26 3.07 -5.09
CA ASP A 74 -9.62 3.00 -4.55
C ASP A 74 -9.63 2.43 -3.14
N TYR A 75 -8.80 1.42 -2.89
CA TYR A 75 -8.56 0.93 -1.53
C TYR A 75 -7.98 2.01 -0.62
N ALA A 76 -6.92 2.70 -1.05
CA ALA A 76 -6.27 3.72 -0.23
C ALA A 76 -7.23 4.86 0.12
N LYS A 77 -8.06 5.31 -0.83
CA LYS A 77 -9.13 6.29 -0.60
C LYS A 77 -10.17 5.79 0.39
N LYS A 78 -10.65 4.55 0.22
CA LYS A 78 -11.64 3.93 1.13
C LYS A 78 -11.12 3.86 2.57
N MET A 79 -9.84 3.60 2.74
CA MET A 79 -9.19 3.51 4.05
C MET A 79 -8.79 4.88 4.64
N GLY A 80 -8.99 5.98 3.90
CA GLY A 80 -8.61 7.32 4.35
C GLY A 80 -7.11 7.57 4.41
N LEU A 81 -6.32 6.91 3.55
CA LEU A 81 -4.86 7.04 3.54
C LEU A 81 -4.40 8.31 2.81
N GLU A 82 -3.28 8.88 3.26
CA GLU A 82 -2.64 10.02 2.60
C GLU A 82 -1.85 9.56 1.37
N ILE A 83 -2.45 9.67 0.18
CA ILE A 83 -1.83 9.22 -1.07
C ILE A 83 -0.86 10.28 -1.59
N ILE A 84 0.38 9.85 -1.89
CA ILE A 84 1.36 10.62 -2.65
C ILE A 84 1.56 10.01 -4.04
N GLU A 85 1.73 10.87 -5.04
CA GLU A 85 1.90 10.46 -6.45
C GLU A 85 3.36 10.26 -6.85
N LYS A 86 4.30 10.81 -6.07
CA LYS A 86 5.74 10.70 -6.36
C LYS A 86 6.56 10.72 -5.09
N LEU A 87 7.67 9.99 -5.12
CA LEU A 87 8.70 10.09 -4.09
C LEU A 87 9.51 11.37 -4.32
N ASN A 88 9.61 12.19 -3.28
CA ASN A 88 10.47 13.36 -3.29
C ASN A 88 11.87 12.96 -2.81
N PHE A 89 12.70 12.50 -3.74
CA PHE A 89 14.12 12.32 -3.47
C PHE A 89 14.78 13.70 -3.39
N LYS A 90 14.75 14.34 -2.21
CA LYS A 90 15.71 15.43 -1.96
C LYS A 90 17.09 14.79 -1.98
N ASN A 91 17.99 15.29 -2.82
CA ASN A 91 19.39 14.85 -2.98
C ASN A 91 20.11 14.66 -1.64
N LYS A 92 19.87 13.54 -0.97
CA LYS A 92 20.83 12.93 -0.07
C LYS A 92 21.59 12.00 -0.98
N LYS A 93 22.87 12.33 -1.24
CA LYS A 93 23.83 11.34 -1.71
C LYS A 93 23.57 10.08 -0.88
N LEU A 94 23.01 9.05 -1.50
CA LEU A 94 23.20 7.69 -1.03
C LEU A 94 24.72 7.55 -0.98
N LEU A 95 25.22 7.25 0.22
CA LEU A 95 26.65 7.16 0.55
C LEU A 95 27.44 6.43 -0.53
#